data_AF-A0A917XWR6-F1
#
_entry.id   AF-A0A917XWR6-F1
#
_cell.length_a   1.000
_cell.length_b   1.000
_cell.length_c   1.000
_cell.angle_alpha   90.00
_cell.angle_beta   90.00
_cell.angle_gamma   90.00
#
_symmetry.space_group_name_H-M   'P 1'
#
loop_
_entity.id
_entity.type
_entity.pdbx_description
1 polymer ?
#
loop_
_entity_poly.entity_id
_entity_poly.type
_entity_poly.pdbx_seq_one_letter_code
_entity_poly.pdbx_strand_id
1 'polypeptide(L)'
;MNYVETGKQIGELVQIKNEMYGDAFNKSGEFLEILYPDGIRPDQYKDMLAVVRIFDKLMRVANGNQGNENAFMDIAGYGILKSIEDKSE
;
A
#
# COMPACT_ATOMS: atom_id res chain seq x y z
N MET A 1 -29.08 6.56 5.48
CA MET A 1 -27.81 7.09 6.02
C MET A 1 -27.77 8.58 5.83
N ASN A 2 -27.68 9.32 6.91
CA ASN A 2 -27.38 10.76 6.89
C ASN A 2 -25.86 11.00 6.93
N TYR A 3 -25.43 12.25 6.76
CA TYR A 3 -24.01 12.59 6.75
C TYR A 3 -23.26 12.21 8.04
N VAL A 4 -23.93 12.29 9.20
CA VAL A 4 -23.33 11.95 10.49
C VAL A 4 -23.09 10.44 10.60
N GLU A 5 -24.07 9.64 10.19
CA GLU A 5 -23.96 8.18 10.18
C GLU A 5 -22.82 7.72 9.26
N THR A 6 -22.73 8.31 8.06
CA THR A 6 -21.63 8.02 7.12
C THR A 6 -20.27 8.39 7.71
N GLY A 7 -20.16 9.56 8.35
CA GLY A 7 -18.90 10.00 8.99
C GLY A 7 -18.42 9.04 10.08
N LYS A 8 -19.35 8.56 10.92
CA LYS A 8 -19.04 7.57 11.97
C LYS A 8 -18.47 6.28 11.38
N GLN A 9 -19.13 5.73 10.36
CA GLN A 9 -18.69 4.48 9.73
C GLN A 9 -17.32 4.60 9.06
N ILE A 10 -17.06 5.73 8.39
CA ILE A 10 -15.75 5.99 7.80
C ILE A 10 -14.68 6.09 8.90
N GLY A 11 -14.97 6.78 10.01
CA GLY A 11 -14.04 6.89 11.14
C GLY A 11 -13.70 5.53 11.75
N GLU A 12 -14.71 4.69 11.99
CA GLU A 12 -14.52 3.32 12.50
C GLU A 12 -13.65 2.48 11.56
N LEU A 13 -13.90 2.57 10.24
CA LEU A 13 -13.11 1.86 9.24
C LEU A 13 -11.64 2.33 9.22
N VAL A 14 -11.40 3.64 9.29
CA VAL A 14 -10.05 4.22 9.29
C VAL A 14 -9.29 3.79 10.55
N GLN A 15 -9.94 3.78 11.71
CA GLN A 15 -9.34 3.30 12.96
C GLN A 15 -8.86 1.84 12.83
N ILE A 16 -9.74 0.94 12.37
CA ILE A 16 -9.41 -0.49 12.19
C ILE A 16 -8.23 -0.65 11.21
N LYS A 17 -8.22 0.10 10.10
CA LYS A 17 -7.12 0.04 9.13
C LYS A 17 -5.80 0.53 9.71
N ASN A 18 -5.82 1.63 10.46
CA ASN A 18 -4.62 2.16 11.08
C ASN A 18 -4.04 1.20 12.13
N GLU A 19 -4.88 0.42 12.81
CA GLU A 19 -4.44 -0.65 13.72
C GLU A 19 -3.84 -1.85 12.95
N MET A 20 -4.45 -2.26 11.83
CA MET A 20 -3.99 -3.39 11.03
C MET A 20 -2.67 -3.11 10.28
N TYR A 21 -2.48 -1.89 9.79
CA TYR A 21 -1.34 -1.51 8.94
C TYR A 21 -0.30 -0.66 9.69
N GLY A 22 -0.62 -0.21 10.91
CA GLY A 22 0.10 0.88 11.55
C GLY A 22 -0.07 2.19 10.77
N ASP A 23 0.79 3.17 11.05
CA ASP A 23 0.83 4.44 10.32
C ASP A 23 1.45 4.30 8.90
N ALA A 24 0.98 3.32 8.13
CA ALA A 24 1.47 3.03 6.78
C ALA A 24 1.21 4.19 5.82
N PHE A 25 0.12 4.95 6.03
CA PHE A 25 -0.23 6.09 5.18
C PHE A 25 0.85 7.17 5.22
N ASN A 26 1.26 7.63 6.40
CA ASN A 26 2.31 8.66 6.50
C ASN A 26 3.69 8.07 6.15
N LYS A 27 4.01 6.87 6.64
CA LYS A 27 5.30 6.23 6.38
C LYS A 27 5.55 5.90 4.91
N SER A 28 4.52 5.70 4.11
CA SER A 28 4.67 5.51 2.67
C SER A 28 5.21 6.77 1.99
N GLY A 29 4.84 7.95 2.46
CA GLY A 29 5.37 9.23 1.97
C GLY A 29 6.88 9.35 2.27
N GLU A 30 7.26 9.15 3.54
CA GLU A 30 8.66 9.16 3.97
C GLU A 30 9.51 8.12 3.21
N PHE A 31 8.94 6.93 2.98
CA PHE A 31 9.59 5.88 2.20
C PHE A 31 9.81 6.29 0.73
N LEU A 32 8.83 6.97 0.12
CA LEU A 32 8.99 7.49 -1.25
C LEU A 32 10.05 8.57 -1.35
N GLU A 33 10.22 9.43 -0.33
CA GLU A 33 11.30 10.43 -0.30
C GLU A 33 12.69 9.80 -0.35
N ILE A 34 12.86 8.60 0.21
CA ILE A 34 14.13 7.84 0.14
C ILE A 34 14.40 7.35 -1.30
N LEU A 35 13.36 6.88 -2.00
CA LEU A 35 13.49 6.24 -3.30
C LEU A 35 13.42 7.20 -4.48
N TYR A 36 12.65 8.28 -4.34
CA TYR A 36 12.37 9.28 -5.38
C TYR A 36 12.62 10.70 -4.83
N PRO A 37 13.84 11.02 -4.38
CA PRO A 37 14.14 12.30 -3.73
C PRO A 37 13.90 13.51 -4.65
N ASP A 38 14.02 13.33 -5.96
CA ASP A 38 13.82 14.37 -6.97
C ASP A 38 12.44 14.29 -7.65
N GLY A 39 11.51 13.53 -7.07
CA GLY A 39 10.17 13.29 -7.60
C GLY A 39 10.09 12.13 -8.59
N ILE A 40 8.90 11.95 -9.17
CA ILE A 40 8.54 10.79 -9.99
C ILE A 40 8.09 11.29 -11.38
N ARG A 41 8.70 10.76 -12.44
CA ARG A 41 8.27 11.02 -13.81
C ARG A 41 7.13 10.10 -14.25
N PRO A 42 6.30 10.49 -15.25
CA PRO A 42 5.19 9.66 -15.72
C PRO A 42 5.56 8.23 -16.14
N ASP A 43 6.74 8.03 -16.73
CA ASP A 43 7.25 6.71 -17.12
C ASP A 43 7.48 5.77 -15.92
N GLN A 44 7.65 6.32 -14.71
CA GLN A 44 7.92 5.56 -13.49
C GLN A 44 6.66 5.22 -12.67
N TYR A 45 5.47 5.68 -13.08
CA TYR A 45 4.26 5.57 -12.26
C TYR A 45 3.87 4.12 -11.95
N LYS A 46 4.08 3.20 -12.89
CA LYS A 46 3.74 1.78 -12.68
C LYS A 46 4.65 1.13 -11.64
N ASP A 47 5.95 1.38 -11.74
CA ASP A 47 6.93 0.81 -10.81
C ASP A 47 6.78 1.43 -9.42
N MET A 48 6.60 2.75 -9.35
CA MET A 48 6.32 3.44 -8.10
C MET A 48 5.05 2.88 -7.43
N LEU A 49 3.97 2.66 -8.19
CA LEU A 49 2.75 2.04 -7.67
C LEU A 49 3.03 0.65 -7.08
N ALA A 50 3.80 -0.19 -7.77
CA ALA A 50 4.16 -1.52 -7.26
C ALA A 50 4.97 -1.42 -5.96
N VAL A 51 5.95 -0.52 -5.91
CA VAL A 51 6.80 -0.26 -4.74
C VAL A 51 5.97 0.16 -3.52
N VAL A 52 5.08 1.15 -3.67
CA VAL A 52 4.23 1.63 -2.57
C VAL A 52 3.30 0.53 -2.08
N ARG A 53 2.71 -0.26 -2.99
CA ARG A 53 1.84 -1.37 -2.61
C ARG A 53 2.60 -2.48 -1.88
N ILE A 54 3.84 -2.78 -2.27
CA ILE A 54 4.68 -3.72 -1.55
C ILE A 54 4.99 -3.19 -0.16
N PHE A 55 5.36 -1.92 -0.02
CA PHE A 55 5.64 -1.30 1.27
C PHE A 55 4.42 -1.31 2.21
N ASP A 56 3.24 -0.96 1.71
CA ASP A 56 1.97 -1.05 2.46
C ASP A 56 1.72 -2.47 2.98
N LYS A 57 1.98 -3.50 2.16
CA LYS A 57 1.88 -4.90 2.59
C LYS A 57 2.95 -5.28 3.61
N LEU A 58 4.18 -4.78 3.50
CA LEU A 58 5.23 -5.00 4.51
C LEU A 58 4.85 -4.39 5.86
N MET A 59 4.24 -3.20 5.87
CA MET A 59 3.70 -2.57 7.08
C MET A 59 2.61 -3.44 7.73
N ARG A 60 1.69 -4.00 6.93
CA ARG A 60 0.69 -4.98 7.41
C ARG A 60 1.33 -6.23 8.00
N VAL A 61 2.35 -6.80 7.34
CA VAL A 61 3.09 -7.97 7.82
C VAL A 61 3.72 -7.67 9.18
N ALA A 62 4.38 -6.51 9.32
CA ALA A 62 5.01 -6.08 10.56
C ALA A 62 4.02 -5.91 11.73
N ASN A 63 2.75 -5.64 11.42
CA ASN A 63 1.67 -5.50 12.40
C ASN A 63 0.85 -6.80 12.58
N GLY A 64 1.45 -7.96 12.28
CA GLY A 64 0.85 -9.28 12.52
C GLY A 64 0.05 -9.85 11.35
N ASN A 65 0.23 -9.30 10.14
CA ASN A 65 -0.41 -9.78 8.91
C ASN A 65 -1.94 -9.91 9.03
N GLN A 66 -2.57 -8.96 9.72
CA GLN A 66 -3.99 -9.01 10.10
C GLN A 66 -4.92 -8.87 8.89
N GLY A 67 -6.05 -9.57 8.86
CA GLY A 67 -7.05 -9.53 7.78
C GLY A 67 -7.22 -10.87 7.06
N ASN A 68 -8.11 -10.93 6.07
CA ASN A 68 -8.52 -12.22 5.47
C ASN A 68 -7.54 -12.78 4.44
N GLU A 69 -6.74 -11.93 3.81
CA GLU A 69 -5.80 -12.29 2.75
C GLU A 69 -4.37 -12.36 3.27
N ASN A 70 -3.53 -13.25 2.73
CA ASN A 70 -2.12 -13.32 3.11
C ASN A 70 -1.31 -12.24 2.39
N ALA A 71 -0.74 -11.28 3.13
CA ALA A 71 0.02 -10.17 2.53
C ALA A 71 1.26 -10.62 1.74
N PHE A 72 1.88 -11.76 2.07
CA PHE A 72 3.00 -12.28 1.26
C PHE A 72 2.54 -12.82 -0.09
N MET A 73 1.32 -13.34 -0.20
CA MET A 73 0.76 -13.74 -1.49
C MET A 73 0.51 -12.52 -2.37
N ASP A 74 0.06 -11.39 -1.79
CA ASP A 74 -0.08 -10.13 -2.51
C ASP A 74 1.28 -9.65 -3.05
N ILE A 75 2.32 -9.63 -2.20
CA ILE A 75 3.68 -9.22 -2.58
C ILE A 75 4.22 -10.12 -3.70
N ALA A 76 4.06 -11.44 -3.58
CA ALA A 76 4.46 -12.39 -4.61
C ALA A 76 3.71 -12.14 -5.93
N GLY A 77 2.40 -11.89 -5.86
CA GLY A 77 1.58 -11.54 -7.01
C GLY A 77 2.06 -10.27 -7.72
N TYR A 78 2.41 -9.22 -6.98
CA TYR A 78 2.98 -8.00 -7.54
C TYR A 78 4.33 -8.25 -8.24
N GLY A 79 5.19 -9.07 -7.64
CA GLY A 79 6.46 -9.48 -8.25
C GLY A 79 6.27 -10.24 -9.57
N ILE A 80 5.30 -11.16 -9.64
CA ILE A 80 4.96 -11.89 -10.87
C ILE A 80 4.45 -10.94 -11.95
N LEU A 81 3.50 -10.04 -11.61
CA LEU A 81 2.93 -9.08 -12.56
C LEU A 81 4.03 -8.21 -13.20
N LYS A 82 4.93 -7.66 -12.38
CA LYS A 82 6.05 -6.86 -12.88
C LYS A 82 7.04 -7.66 -13.72
N SER A 83 7.32 -8.90 -13.34
CA SER A 83 8.24 -9.78 -14.09
C SER A 83 7.72 -10.19 -15.48
N ILE A 84 6.40 -10.13 -15.70
CA ILE A 84 5.79 -10.43 -17.00
C ILE A 84 5.76 -9.17 -17.89
N GLU A 85 5.52 -8.00 -17.30
CA GLU A 85 5.53 -6.72 -18.02
C GLU A 85 6.91 -6.45 -18.66
N ASP A 86 8.00 -6.68 -17.91
CA ASP A 86 9.38 -6.47 -18.39
C ASP A 86 9.78 -7.39 -19.56
N LYS A 87 9.04 -8.48 -19.82
CA LYS A 87 9.28 -9.39 -20.95
C LYS A 87 8.52 -9.01 -22.22
N SER A 88 7.67 -7.98 -22.14
CA SER A 88 6.80 -7.55 -23.22
C SER A 88 7.38 -6.36 -24.01
N GLU A 89 8.58 -5.91 -23.67
CA GLU A 89 9.45 -5.00 -24.44
C GLU A 89 10.51 -5.79 -25.22
#